data_AF-A0A2M9MKP1-F1
#
_entry.id   AF-A0A2M9MKP1-F1
#
_cell.length_a   1.000
_cell.length_b   1.000
_cell.length_c   1.000
_cell.angle_alpha   90.00
_cell.angle_beta   90.00
_cell.angle_gamma   90.00
#
_symmetry.space_group_name_H-M   'P 1'
#
loop_
_entity.id
_entity.type
_entity.pdbx_description
1 polymer ?
#
loop_
_entity_poly.entity_id
_entity_poly.type
_entity_poly.pdbx_seq_one_letter_code
_entity_poly.pdbx_strand_id
1 'polypeptide(L)'
;MLTIKEYSVELVKDPFGILTGKRFEFVCDLDVPEDDELYSEHGVYLRVIYLDDEERSRIVKYDFYERTTDQYLDFDMEPEEEEELMTFCKEHLQEA
;
A
#
# COMPACT_ATOMS: atom_id res chain seq x y z
N MET A 1 -4.00 -13.63 -1.88
CA MET A 1 -4.17 -12.89 -3.17
C MET A 1 -4.81 -11.57 -2.86
N LEU A 2 -4.11 -10.47 -3.16
CA LEU A 2 -4.52 -9.13 -2.74
C LEU A 2 -5.51 -8.53 -3.75
N THR A 3 -6.78 -8.38 -3.38
CA THR A 3 -7.80 -7.78 -4.26
C THR A 3 -8.03 -6.32 -3.89
N ILE A 4 -7.66 -5.40 -4.77
CA ILE A 4 -7.84 -3.95 -4.57
C ILE A 4 -9.14 -3.50 -5.23
N LYS A 5 -10.07 -2.92 -4.46
CA LYS A 5 -11.33 -2.33 -4.95
C LYS A 5 -11.14 -0.94 -5.51
N GLU A 6 -10.49 -0.10 -4.72
CA GLU A 6 -10.26 1.31 -4.99
C GLU A 6 -8.87 1.66 -4.45
N TYR A 7 -8.21 2.64 -5.07
CA TYR A 7 -6.94 3.13 -4.58
C TYR A 7 -6.78 4.61 -4.89
N SER A 8 -5.94 5.26 -4.11
CA SER A 8 -5.40 6.58 -4.41
C SER A 8 -3.88 6.53 -4.29
N VAL A 9 -3.20 7.25 -5.17
CA VAL A 9 -1.76 7.45 -5.12
C VAL A 9 -1.46 8.93 -5.02
N GLU A 10 -0.57 9.31 -4.10
CA GLU A 10 -0.13 10.70 -3.93
C GLU A 10 1.40 10.79 -3.86
N LEU A 11 1.97 11.78 -4.55
CA LEU A 11 3.40 12.08 -4.43
C LEU A 11 3.70 12.70 -3.05
N VAL A 12 4.49 12.01 -2.23
CA VAL A 12 4.96 12.50 -0.94
C VAL A 12 6.07 13.51 -1.17
N LYS A 13 5.81 14.76 -0.81
CA LYS A 13 6.80 15.84 -0.90
C LYS A 13 7.93 15.60 0.09
N ASP A 14 9.17 15.57 -0.40
CA ASP A 14 10.38 15.55 0.42
C ASP A 14 11.07 16.92 0.41
N PRO A 15 10.66 17.88 1.26
CA PRO A 15 11.26 19.20 1.27
C PRO A 15 12.71 19.20 1.79
N PHE A 16 13.16 18.11 2.43
CA PHE A 16 14.49 18.00 3.02
C PHE A 16 15.45 17.19 2.14
N GLY A 17 14.94 16.43 1.17
CA GLY A 17 15.74 15.58 0.27
C GLY A 17 16.49 14.48 1.03
N ILE A 18 15.86 13.88 2.03
CA ILE A 18 16.50 12.86 2.89
C ILE A 18 16.74 11.57 2.12
N LEU A 19 15.83 11.22 1.20
CA LEU A 19 15.94 10.04 0.35
C LEU A 19 16.11 10.46 -1.11
N THR A 20 16.94 9.72 -1.84
CA THR A 20 17.00 9.79 -3.30
C THR A 20 15.76 9.11 -3.89
N GLY A 21 15.26 9.65 -5.00
CA GLY A 21 14.03 9.17 -5.64
C GLY A 21 12.75 9.91 -5.20
N LYS A 22 11.62 9.43 -5.72
CA LYS A 22 10.28 9.92 -5.45
C LYS A 22 9.54 8.94 -4.54
N ARG A 23 8.86 9.49 -3.53
CA ARG A 23 8.03 8.70 -2.62
C ARG A 23 6.57 8.87 -2.98
N PHE A 24 5.84 7.78 -2.97
CA PHE A 24 4.42 7.74 -3.23
C PHE A 24 3.73 7.09 -2.05
N GLU A 25 2.62 7.67 -1.61
CA GLU A 25 1.71 7.05 -0.67
C GLU A 25 0.55 6.45 -1.47
N PHE A 26 0.38 5.15 -1.35
CA PHE A 26 -0.81 4.45 -1.83
C PHE A 26 -1.73 4.18 -0.65
N VAL A 27 -3.02 4.44 -0.85
CA VAL A 27 -4.09 4.01 0.04
C VAL A 27 -4.98 3.10 -0.80
N CYS A 28 -4.98 1.80 -0.52
CA CYS A 28 -5.68 0.79 -1.30
C CYS A 28 -6.77 0.14 -0.44
N ASP A 29 -8.03 0.33 -0.82
CA ASP A 29 -9.17 -0.38 -0.22
C ASP A 29 -9.20 -1.82 -0.71
N LEU A 30 -9.29 -2.77 0.21
CA LEU A 30 -9.19 -4.20 -0.09
C LEU A 30 -10.56 -4.88 -0.14
N ASP A 31 -10.72 -5.85 -1.04
CA ASP A 31 -11.77 -6.87 -0.98
C ASP A 31 -11.25 -8.08 -0.23
N VAL A 32 -11.55 -8.12 1.07
CA VAL A 32 -11.18 -9.24 1.93
C VAL A 32 -12.40 -10.17 2.08
N PRO A 33 -12.30 -11.45 1.70
CA PRO A 33 -13.35 -12.43 1.92
C PRO A 33 -13.69 -12.64 3.39
N GLU A 34 -14.94 -12.97 3.73
CA GLU A 34 -15.39 -13.19 5.11
C GLU A 34 -14.69 -14.36 5.83
N ASP A 35 -14.11 -15.28 5.07
CA ASP A 35 -13.37 -16.45 5.55
C ASP A 35 -11.87 -16.20 5.73
N ASP A 36 -11.39 -14.99 5.43
CA ASP A 36 -10.00 -14.58 5.59
C ASP A 36 -9.73 -14.04 7.01
N GLU A 37 -8.51 -14.26 7.51
CA GLU A 37 -8.09 -13.81 8.85
C GLU A 37 -8.00 -12.28 8.95
N LEU A 38 -7.76 -11.59 7.83
CA LEU A 38 -7.71 -10.14 7.76
C LEU A 38 -9.11 -9.49 7.75
N TYR A 39 -10.19 -10.28 7.61
CA TYR A 39 -11.53 -9.75 7.41
C TYR A 39 -12.01 -8.84 8.54
N SER A 40 -12.67 -7.75 8.15
CA SER A 40 -13.40 -6.85 9.04
C SER A 40 -14.71 -6.43 8.39
N GLU A 41 -15.82 -6.49 9.14
CA GLU A 41 -17.15 -6.01 8.69
C GLU A 41 -17.15 -4.53 8.31
N HIS A 42 -16.19 -3.77 8.85
CA HIS A 42 -16.04 -2.34 8.62
C HIS A 42 -15.14 -2.02 7.43
N GLY A 43 -14.53 -3.04 6.80
CA GLY A 43 -13.61 -2.92 5.69
C GLY A 43 -12.15 -2.79 6.14
N VAL A 44 -11.24 -3.09 5.21
CA VAL A 44 -9.79 -3.01 5.42
C VAL A 44 -9.18 -2.24 4.28
N TYR A 45 -8.22 -1.39 4.59
CA TYR A 45 -7.39 -0.74 3.61
C TYR A 45 -5.92 -0.85 3.97
N LEU A 46 -5.08 -0.81 2.94
CA LEU A 46 -3.64 -0.89 3.04
C LEU A 46 -3.05 0.50 2.75
N ARG A 47 -2.14 0.96 3.61
CA ARG A 47 -1.28 2.10 3.31
C ARG A 47 0.09 1.62 2.92
N VAL A 48 0.62 2.11 1.80
CA VAL A 48 1.92 1.70 1.28
C VAL A 48 2.75 2.94 0.98
N ILE A 49 3.96 2.98 1.53
CA ILE A 49 4.97 3.95 1.16
C ILE A 49 5.88 3.30 0.13
N TYR A 50 5.73 3.70 -1.11
CA TYR A 50 6.53 3.23 -2.23
C TYR A 50 7.64 4.24 -2.54
N LEU A 51 8.86 3.75 -2.73
CA LEU A 51 9.98 4.56 -3.19
C LEU A 51 10.35 4.15 -4.60
N ASP A 52 10.32 5.09 -5.53
CA ASP A 52 10.81 4.94 -6.89
C ASP A 52 12.07 5.79 -7.08
N ASP A 53 13.22 5.15 -7.25
CA ASP A 53 14.49 5.80 -7.52
C ASP A 53 15.09 5.28 -8.83
N GLU A 54 16.06 6.01 -9.41
CA GLU A 54 16.64 5.69 -10.73
C GLU A 54 17.24 4.28 -10.81
N GLU A 55 17.73 3.75 -9.69
CA GLU A 55 18.33 2.42 -9.63
C GLU A 55 17.33 1.32 -9.24
N ARG A 56 16.39 1.61 -8.33
CA ARG A 56 15.50 0.61 -7.71
C ARG A 56 14.20 1.23 -7.21
N SER A 57 13.12 0.52 -7.46
CA SER A 57 11.81 0.79 -6.87
C SER A 57 11.51 -0.27 -5.79
N ARG A 58 10.94 0.13 -4.65
CA ARG A 58 10.63 -0.78 -3.54
C ARG A 58 9.50 -0.25 -2.64
N ILE A 59 8.85 -1.16 -1.93
CA ILE A 59 8.02 -0.81 -0.78
C ILE A 59 8.95 -0.49 0.41
N VAL A 60 8.79 0.69 1.00
CA VAL A 60 9.52 1.13 2.20
C VAL A 60 8.78 0.71 3.46
N LYS A 61 7.45 0.79 3.41
CA LYS A 61 6.56 0.40 4.50
C LYS A 61 5.19 0.04 3.93
N TYR A 62 4.54 -0.94 4.52
CA TYR A 62 3.12 -1.16 4.37
C TYR A 62 2.50 -1.35 5.77
N ASP A 63 1.21 -1.03 5.91
CA ASP A 63 0.46 -1.23 7.14
C ASP A 63 -1.02 -1.43 6.79
N PHE A 64 -1.69 -2.38 7.46
CA PHE A 64 -3.12 -2.60 7.32
C PHE A 64 -3.91 -1.81 8.36
N TYR A 65 -5.08 -1.31 7.95
CA TYR A 65 -5.97 -0.53 8.80
C TYR A 65 -7.42 -0.93 8.58
N GLU A 66 -8.19 -0.87 9.65
CA GLU A 66 -9.65 -0.90 9.59
C GLU A 66 -10.16 0.45 9.03
N ARG A 67 -11.04 0.41 8.04
CA ARG A 67 -11.48 1.56 7.24
C ARG A 67 -12.31 2.62 8.00
N THR A 68 -13.07 2.24 9.01
CA THR A 68 -13.99 3.13 9.73
C THR A 68 -13.32 3.84 10.91
N THR A 69 -12.42 3.15 11.60
CA THR A 69 -11.77 3.62 12.84
C THR A 69 -10.30 4.01 12.65
N ASP A 70 -9.73 3.75 11.48
CA ASP A 70 -8.29 3.88 11.21
C ASP A 70 -7.43 3.08 12.21
N GLN A 71 -7.99 2.01 12.76
CA GLN A 71 -7.29 1.15 13.69
C GLN A 71 -6.25 0.33 12.93
N TYR A 72 -4.99 0.43 13.36
CA TYR A 72 -3.90 -0.42 12.86
C TYR A 72 -4.20 -1.90 13.15
N LEU A 73 -4.06 -2.72 12.12
CA LEU A 73 -4.21 -4.17 12.18
C LEU A 73 -2.83 -4.80 12.09
N ASP A 74 -2.46 -5.59 13.12
CA ASP A 74 -1.14 -6.19 13.26
C ASP A 74 -1.05 -7.49 12.45
N PHE A 75 -1.11 -7.35 11.12
CA PHE A 75 -0.94 -8.43 10.16
C PHE A 75 0.25 -8.14 9.24
N ASP A 76 1.00 -9.19 8.94
CA ASP A 76 2.01 -9.17 7.90
C ASP A 76 1.41 -9.71 6.60
N MET A 77 1.94 -9.22 5.48
CA MET A 77 1.56 -9.68 4.14
C MET A 77 2.34 -10.94 3.77
N GLU A 78 1.71 -11.85 3.04
CA GLU A 78 2.44 -13.00 2.51
C GLU A 78 3.43 -12.55 1.41
N PRO A 79 4.58 -13.24 1.22
CA PRO A 79 5.58 -12.83 0.24
C PRO A 79 5.05 -12.73 -1.19
N GLU A 80 4.12 -13.62 -1.58
CA GLU A 80 3.50 -13.61 -2.90
C GLU A 80 2.62 -12.36 -3.10
N GLU A 81 1.91 -11.94 -2.06
CA GLU A 81 1.07 -10.74 -2.07
C GLU A 81 1.90 -9.46 -2.09
N GLU A 82 3.06 -9.46 -1.40
CA GLU A 82 4.00 -8.33 -1.45
C GLU A 82 4.57 -8.13 -2.86
N GLU A 83 4.84 -9.21 -3.60
CA GLU A 83 5.27 -9.16 -5.00
C GLU A 83 4.16 -8.62 -5.92
N GLU A 84 2.91 -9.06 -5.71
CA GLU A 84 1.73 -8.55 -6.40
C GLU A 84 1.56 -7.04 -6.17
N LEU A 85 1.64 -6.60 -4.92
CA LEU A 85 1.52 -5.20 -4.53
C LEU A 85 2.66 -4.35 -5.09
N MET A 86 3.89 -4.84 -5.06
CA MET A 86 5.04 -4.13 -5.62
C MET A 86 4.87 -3.90 -7.13
N THR A 87 4.30 -4.88 -7.84
CA THR A 87 3.97 -4.77 -9.26
C THR A 87 2.87 -3.74 -9.47
N PHE A 88 1.79 -3.84 -8.69
CA PHE A 88 0.68 -2.89 -8.72
C PHE A 88 1.15 -1.44 -8.51
N CYS A 89 1.89 -1.16 -7.43
CA CYS A 89 2.40 0.18 -7.16
C CYS A 89 3.19 0.72 -8.33
N LYS A 90 4.08 -0.08 -8.93
CA LYS A 90 4.92 0.32 -10.06
C LYS A 90 4.11 0.70 -11.31
N GLU A 91 3.03 -0.03 -11.60
CA GLU A 91 2.19 0.23 -12.77
C GLU A 91 1.36 1.51 -12.61
N HIS A 92 1.01 1.87 -11.38
CA HIS A 92 0.11 2.99 -11.08
C HIS A 92 0.80 4.28 -10.61
N LEU A 93 2.14 4.35 -10.55
CA LEU A 93 2.89 5.56 -10.13
C LEU A 93 2.58 6.81 -10.97
N GLN A 94 2.18 6.65 -12.23
CA GLN A 94 1.93 7.76 -13.15
C GLN A 94 0.61 8.48 -12.89
N GLU A 95 -0.24 7.93 -12.02
CA GLU A 95 -1.55 8.49 -11.66
C GLU A 95 -1.47 9.49 -10.48
N ALA A 96 -0.27 9.70 -9.94
CA ALA A 96 0.05 10.56 -8.80
C ALA A 96 0.23 12.05 -9.13
#